data_AF-A0A0A1WJW4-F1
#
_entry.id   AF-A0A0A1WJW4-F1
#
_cell.length_a   1.000
_cell.length_b   1.000
_cell.length_c   1.000
_cell.angle_alpha   90.00
_cell.angle_beta   90.00
_cell.angle_gamma   90.00
#
_symmetry.space_group_name_H-M   'P 1'
#
loop_
_entity.id
_entity.type
_entity.pdbx_description
1 polymer ?
#
loop_
_entity_poly.entity_id
_entity_poly.type
_entity_poly.pdbx_seq_one_letter_code
_entity_poly.pdbx_strand_id
1 'polypeptide(L)'
;MNRHYAIGLLAIFGLIVATNAAASINICQGVADNIFVADITNCSNYFICVNGQPIAQQCRNKYFFNGNTQSCQASNATCLKCNASVLSSVALSRTCNKYALCFDGQPLLQQCADDLQFNPQLNACDYPQTVDCVANQCSIYAKSPVYVTSKASCSKYYICMQGQPQAQNCLSNLVFNPVKNQCDLPAKTNCTITPPGKARSLQTAAMIAPRMVDINCPTVGILEFAHENPNQYYMCVNGKGALMTCAANLYFDKDMGACRRKEDILKNY
;
A
#
# COMPACT_ATOMS: atom_id res chain seq x y z
N MET A 1 -17.51 -36.34 -64.74
CA MET A 1 -18.17 -35.08 -64.33
C MET A 1 -17.74 -34.77 -62.90
N ASN A 2 -16.80 -33.85 -62.73
CA ASN A 2 -16.28 -33.40 -61.44
C ASN A 2 -17.35 -32.65 -60.65
N ARG A 3 -17.48 -32.95 -59.36
CA ARG A 3 -18.11 -32.05 -58.39
C ARG A 3 -17.32 -32.08 -57.09
N HIS A 4 -16.38 -31.15 -56.97
CA HIS A 4 -15.69 -30.86 -55.72
C HIS A 4 -16.67 -30.13 -54.80
N TYR A 5 -16.96 -30.69 -53.63
CA TYR A 5 -17.63 -29.99 -52.54
C TYR A 5 -16.55 -29.44 -51.61
N ALA A 6 -16.32 -28.13 -51.69
CA ALA A 6 -15.48 -27.42 -50.73
C ALA A 6 -16.30 -27.17 -49.44
N ILE A 7 -15.94 -27.84 -48.36
CA ILE A 7 -16.49 -27.59 -47.03
C ILE A 7 -15.73 -26.37 -46.48
N GLY A 8 -16.39 -25.21 -46.50
CA GLY A 8 -15.88 -23.99 -45.86
C GLY A 8 -15.92 -24.13 -44.34
N LEU A 9 -14.75 -24.29 -43.72
CA LEU A 9 -14.57 -24.14 -42.28
C LEU A 9 -14.72 -22.65 -41.92
N LEU A 10 -15.90 -22.27 -41.44
CA LEU A 10 -16.09 -21.00 -40.72
C LEU A 10 -15.36 -21.11 -39.38
N ALA A 11 -14.10 -20.69 -39.36
CA ALA A 11 -13.38 -20.41 -38.13
C ALA A 11 -14.02 -19.19 -37.47
N ILE A 12 -14.95 -19.42 -36.56
CA ILE A 12 -15.43 -18.40 -35.64
C ILE A 12 -14.24 -18.10 -34.71
N PHE A 13 -13.45 -17.09 -35.07
CA PHE A 13 -12.54 -16.45 -34.13
C PHE A 13 -13.41 -15.77 -33.08
N GLY A 14 -13.79 -16.53 -32.04
CA GLY A 14 -14.30 -15.96 -30.83
C GLY A 14 -13.23 -15.01 -30.29
N LEU A 15 -13.52 -13.72 -30.30
CA LEU A 15 -12.76 -12.72 -29.56
C LEU A 15 -12.79 -13.18 -28.09
N ILE A 16 -11.69 -13.80 -27.65
CA ILE A 16 -11.42 -13.96 -26.24
C ILE A 16 -11.17 -12.53 -25.74
N VAL A 17 -12.23 -11.88 -25.27
CA VAL A 17 -12.09 -10.73 -24.40
C VAL A 17 -11.48 -11.30 -23.13
N ALA A 18 -10.15 -11.27 -23.04
CA ALA A 18 -9.46 -11.45 -21.78
C ALA A 18 -9.90 -10.29 -20.89
N THR A 19 -10.96 -10.50 -20.12
CA THR A 19 -11.25 -9.65 -18.98
C THR A 19 -10.08 -9.87 -18.03
N ASN A 20 -9.09 -9.00 -18.10
CA ASN A 20 -8.12 -8.84 -17.03
C ASN A 20 -8.95 -8.45 -15.80
N ALA A 21 -9.36 -9.46 -15.03
CA ALA A 21 -9.85 -9.23 -13.69
C ALA A 21 -8.70 -8.52 -12.98
N ALA A 22 -8.84 -7.22 -12.74
CA ALA A 22 -7.90 -6.48 -11.92
C ALA A 22 -7.74 -7.29 -10.62
N ALA A 23 -6.53 -7.80 -10.37
CA ALA A 23 -6.29 -8.65 -9.22
C ALA A 23 -6.71 -7.88 -7.98
N SER A 24 -7.69 -8.41 -7.24
CA SER A 24 -8.18 -7.76 -6.02
C SER A 24 -7.03 -7.68 -5.02
N ILE A 25 -6.70 -6.47 -4.56
CA ILE A 25 -5.62 -6.25 -3.60
C ILE A 25 -5.91 -7.01 -2.31
N ASN A 26 -4.97 -7.85 -1.88
CA ASN A 26 -5.06 -8.54 -0.60
C ASN A 26 -4.61 -7.60 0.54
N ILE A 27 -5.58 -7.17 1.36
CA ILE A 27 -5.35 -6.26 2.50
C ILE A 27 -4.42 -6.84 3.59
N CYS A 28 -4.35 -8.17 3.71
CA CYS A 28 -3.52 -8.87 4.69
C CYS A 28 -2.12 -9.25 4.16
N GLN A 29 -1.83 -9.00 2.88
CA GLN A 29 -0.50 -9.27 2.35
C GLN A 29 0.55 -8.39 3.03
N GLY A 30 1.53 -9.04 3.68
CA GLY A 30 2.58 -8.36 4.43
C GLY A 30 2.18 -7.96 5.85
N VAL A 31 0.99 -8.36 6.32
CA VAL A 31 0.51 -8.13 7.69
C VAL A 31 0.71 -9.40 8.51
N ALA A 32 1.26 -9.27 9.72
CA ALA A 32 1.48 -10.40 10.62
C ALA A 32 0.16 -11.00 11.14
N ASP A 33 0.22 -12.27 11.56
CA ASP A 33 -0.94 -12.98 12.07
C ASP A 33 -1.56 -12.31 13.30
N ASN A 34 -2.88 -12.44 13.43
CA ASN A 34 -3.68 -11.85 14.49
C ASN A 34 -3.57 -10.32 14.57
N ILE A 35 -3.31 -9.68 13.42
CA ILE A 35 -3.55 -8.26 13.25
C ILE A 35 -4.87 -8.09 12.50
N PHE A 36 -5.70 -7.20 13.02
CA PHE A 36 -7.02 -6.92 12.51
C PHE A 36 -6.98 -5.61 11.72
N VAL A 37 -7.53 -5.61 10.50
CA VAL A 37 -7.52 -4.46 9.59
C VAL A 37 -8.93 -4.04 9.26
N ALA A 38 -9.20 -2.74 9.24
CA ALA A 38 -10.52 -2.21 8.96
C ALA A 38 -10.92 -2.47 7.51
N ASP A 39 -12.19 -2.78 7.29
CA ASP A 39 -12.81 -2.67 5.97
C ASP A 39 -12.99 -1.18 5.65
N ILE A 40 -12.51 -0.76 4.49
CA ILE A 40 -12.57 0.64 4.05
C ILE A 40 -13.96 1.05 3.55
N THR A 41 -14.82 0.08 3.23
CA THR A 41 -16.17 0.30 2.68
C THR A 41 -17.25 0.19 3.75
N ASN A 42 -16.98 -0.51 4.85
CA ASN A 42 -17.94 -0.71 5.93
C ASN A 42 -17.27 -0.61 7.31
N CYS A 43 -17.58 0.46 8.04
CA CYS A 43 -17.03 0.74 9.37
C CYS A 43 -17.26 -0.36 10.42
N SER A 44 -18.27 -1.22 10.22
CA SER A 44 -18.59 -2.31 11.16
C SER A 44 -17.84 -3.59 10.81
N ASN A 45 -17.22 -3.67 9.64
CA ASN A 45 -16.49 -4.84 9.17
C ASN A 45 -14.99 -4.66 9.39
N TYR A 46 -14.33 -5.80 9.56
CA TYR A 46 -12.87 -5.88 9.64
C TYR A 46 -12.41 -7.25 9.17
N PHE A 47 -11.12 -7.39 8.95
CA PHE A 47 -10.50 -8.65 8.58
C PHE A 47 -9.50 -9.05 9.64
N ILE A 48 -9.47 -10.33 10.00
CA ILE A 48 -8.39 -10.93 10.76
C ILE A 48 -7.39 -11.50 9.77
N CYS A 49 -6.14 -11.06 9.84
CA CYS A 49 -5.08 -11.60 9.00
C CYS A 49 -4.53 -12.91 9.62
N VAL A 50 -4.62 -14.00 8.85
CA VAL A 50 -4.06 -15.31 9.23
C VAL A 50 -3.37 -15.89 8.00
N ASN A 51 -2.09 -16.23 8.12
CA ASN A 51 -1.24 -16.71 7.02
C ASN A 51 -1.30 -15.79 5.79
N GLY A 52 -1.36 -14.47 6.02
CA GLY A 52 -1.46 -13.46 4.97
C GLY A 52 -2.80 -13.39 4.24
N GLN A 53 -3.82 -14.14 4.69
CA GLN A 53 -5.16 -14.11 4.10
C GLN A 53 -6.17 -13.39 5.00
N PRO A 54 -7.11 -12.62 4.42
CA PRO A 54 -8.13 -11.92 5.18
C PRO A 54 -9.29 -12.85 5.53
N ILE A 55 -9.62 -12.94 6.82
CA ILE A 55 -10.85 -13.58 7.30
C ILE A 55 -11.83 -12.48 7.69
N ALA A 56 -12.92 -12.36 6.94
CA ALA A 56 -13.94 -11.34 7.17
C ALA A 56 -14.63 -11.53 8.53
N GLN A 57 -14.85 -10.43 9.24
CA GLN A 57 -15.53 -10.35 10.52
C GLN A 57 -16.39 -9.09 10.58
N GLN A 58 -17.32 -9.08 11.53
CA GLN A 58 -18.23 -7.96 11.73
C GLN A 58 -18.39 -7.69 13.23
N CYS A 59 -18.32 -6.42 13.59
CA CYS A 59 -18.68 -5.94 14.91
C CYS A 59 -20.19 -6.14 15.16
N ARG A 60 -20.57 -6.26 16.44
CA ARG A 60 -21.99 -6.25 16.81
C ARG A 60 -22.65 -4.94 16.35
N ASN A 61 -23.96 -4.99 16.14
CA ASN A 61 -24.75 -3.82 15.73
C ASN A 61 -24.45 -2.60 16.61
N LYS A 62 -24.25 -1.44 15.98
CA LYS A 62 -23.87 -0.14 16.59
C LYS A 62 -22.42 -0.04 17.09
N TYR A 63 -21.57 -1.03 16.80
CA TYR A 63 -20.13 -0.94 17.04
C TYR A 63 -19.36 -0.88 15.73
N PHE A 64 -18.23 -0.18 15.77
CA PHE A 64 -17.38 0.10 14.63
C PHE A 64 -15.96 -0.32 14.95
N PHE A 65 -15.27 -0.92 13.98
CA PHE A 65 -13.93 -1.43 14.21
C PHE A 65 -12.91 -0.29 14.22
N ASN A 66 -12.13 -0.20 15.30
CA ASN A 66 -11.00 0.72 15.41
C ASN A 66 -9.70 -0.04 15.19
N GLY A 67 -9.06 0.18 14.03
CA GLY A 67 -7.81 -0.46 13.66
C GLY A 67 -6.68 -0.17 14.64
N ASN A 68 -6.61 1.01 15.26
CA ASN A 68 -5.51 1.35 16.17
C ASN A 68 -5.60 0.59 17.49
N THR A 69 -6.80 0.48 18.05
CA THR A 69 -7.05 -0.25 19.32
C THR A 69 -7.37 -1.73 19.12
N GLN A 70 -7.47 -2.21 17.87
CA GLN A 70 -7.78 -3.59 17.51
C GLN A 70 -9.10 -4.09 18.13
N SER A 71 -10.10 -3.21 18.22
CA SER A 71 -11.36 -3.54 18.91
C SER A 71 -12.57 -2.84 18.29
N CYS A 72 -13.74 -3.45 18.48
CA CYS A 72 -15.03 -2.85 18.15
C CYS A 72 -15.43 -1.84 19.24
N GLN A 73 -15.69 -0.60 18.85
CA GLN A 73 -16.01 0.52 19.74
C GLN A 73 -17.34 1.16 19.35
N ALA A 74 -18.04 1.79 20.30
CA ALA A 74 -19.30 2.49 20.01
C ALA A 74 -19.12 3.75 19.14
N SER A 75 -17.89 4.29 19.08
CA SER A 75 -17.54 5.45 18.28
C SER A 75 -17.07 5.03 16.88
N ASN A 76 -17.56 5.72 15.85
CA ASN A 76 -17.10 5.57 14.46
C ASN A 76 -16.05 6.62 14.05
N ALA A 77 -15.41 7.31 15.00
CA ALA A 77 -14.51 8.42 14.73
C ALA A 77 -13.29 8.04 13.85
N THR A 78 -12.86 6.77 13.89
CA THR A 78 -11.75 6.25 13.09
C THR A 78 -12.18 5.66 11.75
N CYS A 79 -13.49 5.66 11.44
CA CYS A 79 -13.96 5.17 10.17
C CYS A 79 -13.55 6.11 9.03
N LEU A 80 -13.11 5.52 7.92
CA LEU A 80 -12.80 6.26 6.71
C LEU A 80 -14.06 6.93 6.16
N LYS A 81 -13.95 8.24 5.93
CA LYS A 81 -14.99 9.05 5.28
C LYS A 81 -14.37 9.77 4.10
N CYS A 82 -14.82 9.44 2.90
CA CYS A 82 -14.36 10.11 1.69
C CYS A 82 -15.26 11.31 1.37
N ASN A 83 -14.64 12.44 1.07
CA ASN A 83 -15.34 13.63 0.60
C ASN A 83 -15.40 13.60 -0.94
N ALA A 84 -16.60 13.75 -1.51
CA ALA A 84 -16.79 13.74 -2.96
C ALA A 84 -16.04 14.86 -3.70
N SER A 85 -15.86 16.00 -3.05
CA SER A 85 -15.23 17.18 -3.64
C SER A 85 -13.70 17.20 -3.48
N VAL A 86 -13.12 16.26 -2.74
CA VAL A 86 -11.70 16.28 -2.39
C VAL A 86 -11.06 14.93 -2.69
N LEU A 87 -10.16 14.93 -3.67
CA LEU A 87 -9.26 13.81 -3.89
C LEU A 87 -8.27 13.75 -2.73
N SER A 88 -8.22 12.61 -2.04
CA SER A 88 -7.35 12.42 -0.88
C SER A 88 -6.92 10.97 -0.72
N SER A 89 -5.80 10.75 -0.07
CA SER A 89 -5.26 9.41 0.23
C SER A 89 -5.16 9.26 1.74
N VAL A 90 -5.61 8.12 2.27
CA VAL A 90 -5.59 7.84 3.71
C VAL A 90 -4.88 6.53 3.97
N ALA A 91 -3.85 6.55 4.82
CA ALA A 91 -3.13 5.33 5.20
C ALA A 91 -4.08 4.34 5.90
N LEU A 92 -4.01 3.06 5.53
CA LEU A 92 -4.71 2.04 6.32
C LEU A 92 -3.86 1.65 7.53
N SER A 93 -4.43 1.83 8.72
CA SER A 93 -3.82 1.40 9.97
C SER A 93 -3.33 -0.05 9.89
N ARG A 94 -2.08 -0.27 10.32
CA ARG A 94 -1.46 -1.60 10.46
C ARG A 94 -1.23 -2.38 9.17
N THR A 95 -1.21 -1.70 8.03
CA THR A 95 -0.82 -2.33 6.75
C THR A 95 0.54 -1.86 6.25
N CYS A 96 0.96 -0.64 6.61
CA CYS A 96 2.18 0.07 6.18
C CYS A 96 2.32 0.32 4.66
N ASN A 97 1.78 -0.53 3.79
CA ASN A 97 1.83 -0.38 2.34
C ASN A 97 0.45 -0.30 1.67
N LYS A 98 -0.65 -0.31 2.44
CA LYS A 98 -2.00 -0.09 1.90
C LYS A 98 -2.51 1.28 2.29
N TYR A 99 -3.26 1.88 1.38
CA TYR A 99 -3.95 3.14 1.59
C TYR A 99 -5.28 3.13 0.85
N ALA A 100 -6.20 3.98 1.26
CA ALA A 100 -7.44 4.21 0.54
C ALA A 100 -7.30 5.51 -0.24
N LEU A 101 -7.52 5.45 -1.54
CA LEU A 101 -7.70 6.65 -2.35
C LEU A 101 -9.19 7.01 -2.33
N CYS A 102 -9.51 8.11 -1.67
CA CYS A 102 -10.83 8.70 -1.72
C CYS A 102 -11.00 9.47 -3.03
N PHE A 103 -11.80 8.91 -3.93
CA PHE A 103 -12.08 9.50 -5.22
C PHE A 103 -13.60 9.62 -5.38
N ASP A 104 -14.10 10.84 -5.58
CA ASP A 104 -15.54 11.11 -5.73
C ASP A 104 -16.40 10.53 -4.58
N GLY A 105 -15.86 10.55 -3.36
CA GLY A 105 -16.56 10.08 -2.17
C GLY A 105 -16.53 8.57 -2.00
N GLN A 106 -15.86 7.84 -2.90
CA GLN A 106 -15.68 6.40 -2.82
C GLN A 106 -14.24 6.05 -2.43
N PRO A 107 -14.04 5.16 -1.45
CA PRO A 107 -12.71 4.65 -1.12
C PRO A 107 -12.29 3.53 -2.07
N LEU A 108 -11.16 3.70 -2.72
CA LEU A 108 -10.50 2.67 -3.53
C LEU A 108 -9.31 2.12 -2.75
N LEU A 109 -9.28 0.80 -2.51
CA LEU A 109 -8.10 0.17 -1.89
C LEU A 109 -6.93 0.26 -2.86
N GLN A 110 -5.79 0.73 -2.37
CA GLN A 110 -4.55 0.88 -3.11
C GLN A 110 -3.39 0.27 -2.34
N GLN A 111 -2.33 -0.09 -3.08
CA GLN A 111 -1.13 -0.70 -2.54
C GLN A 111 0.11 -0.06 -3.14
N CYS A 112 1.08 0.27 -2.30
CA CYS A 112 2.41 0.62 -2.75
C CYS A 112 3.11 -0.57 -3.39
N ALA A 113 3.72 -0.35 -4.55
CA ALA A 113 4.47 -1.36 -5.28
C ALA A 113 5.75 -1.78 -4.57
N ASP A 114 6.25 -2.95 -4.94
CA ASP A 114 7.48 -3.54 -4.40
C ASP A 114 7.45 -3.58 -2.85
N ASP A 115 8.49 -3.09 -2.19
CA ASP A 115 8.59 -2.97 -0.73
C ASP A 115 8.30 -1.54 -0.23
N LEU A 116 7.78 -0.64 -1.08
CA LEU A 116 7.48 0.75 -0.69
C LEU A 116 6.39 0.83 0.38
N GLN A 117 6.41 1.93 1.15
CA GLN A 117 5.46 2.18 2.23
C GLN A 117 4.66 3.45 1.95
N PHE A 118 3.40 3.48 2.37
CA PHE A 118 2.60 4.69 2.21
C PHE A 118 3.03 5.74 3.23
N ASN A 119 3.45 6.91 2.74
CA ASN A 119 3.85 8.04 3.55
C ASN A 119 2.65 8.99 3.73
N PRO A 120 1.97 9.02 4.89
CA PRO A 120 0.82 9.89 5.11
C PRO A 120 1.17 11.38 5.13
N GLN A 121 2.44 11.75 5.30
CA GLN A 121 2.87 13.16 5.22
C GLN A 121 2.96 13.64 3.77
N LEU A 122 3.25 12.73 2.84
CA LEU A 122 3.35 13.03 1.41
C LEU A 122 2.11 12.56 0.62
N ASN A 123 1.19 11.83 1.24
CA ASN A 123 0.05 11.18 0.58
C ASN A 123 0.46 10.31 -0.63
N ALA A 124 1.66 9.72 -0.57
CA ALA A 124 2.27 8.96 -1.66
C ALA A 124 3.08 7.78 -1.12
N CYS A 125 3.33 6.79 -1.98
CA CYS A 125 4.24 5.68 -1.69
C CYS A 125 5.69 6.17 -1.72
N ASP A 126 6.46 5.81 -0.70
CA ASP A 126 7.81 6.30 -0.46
C ASP A 126 8.70 5.16 0.08
N TYR A 127 10.00 5.43 0.15
CA TYR A 127 11.00 4.48 0.61
C TYR A 127 10.78 4.11 2.08
N PRO A 128 10.89 2.82 2.46
CA PRO A 128 10.77 2.38 3.85
C PRO A 128 11.76 3.07 4.79
N GLN A 129 12.92 3.47 4.29
CA GLN A 129 13.94 4.19 5.05
C GLN A 129 13.50 5.62 5.41
N THR A 130 12.54 6.19 4.67
CA THR A 130 11.93 7.50 4.95
C THR A 130 10.70 7.36 5.85
N VAL A 131 9.87 6.32 5.62
CA VAL A 131 8.58 6.14 6.31
C VAL A 131 8.73 5.42 7.65
N ASP A 132 9.58 4.39 7.72
CA ASP A 132 9.86 3.57 8.90
C ASP A 132 8.61 2.95 9.56
N CYS A 133 7.60 2.59 8.77
CA CYS A 133 6.39 1.96 9.28
C CYS A 133 6.62 0.48 9.59
N VAL A 134 6.22 0.05 10.79
CA VAL A 134 6.30 -1.35 11.24
C VAL A 134 5.03 -1.83 11.96
N ALA A 135 3.96 -1.03 11.93
CA ALA A 135 2.71 -1.31 12.66
C ALA A 135 2.02 -2.60 12.18
N ASN A 136 2.31 -3.04 10.95
CA ASN A 136 1.88 -4.31 10.36
C ASN A 136 2.53 -5.55 10.99
N GLN A 137 3.44 -5.38 11.96
CA GLN A 137 4.10 -6.47 12.67
C GLN A 137 3.74 -6.53 14.17
N CYS A 138 2.92 -5.60 14.66
CA CYS A 138 2.58 -5.49 16.08
C CYS A 138 1.16 -5.99 16.39
N SER A 139 1.01 -7.29 16.69
CA SER A 139 -0.26 -7.84 17.20
C SER A 139 -0.44 -7.58 18.70
N ILE A 140 -1.68 -7.31 19.13
CA ILE A 140 -2.05 -7.28 20.57
C ILE A 140 -2.17 -8.69 21.17
N TYR A 141 -2.19 -9.73 20.32
CA TYR A 141 -2.39 -11.13 20.71
C TYR A 141 -1.09 -11.93 20.73
N ALA A 142 0.06 -11.26 20.62
CA ALA A 142 1.36 -11.93 20.69
C ALA A 142 1.58 -12.56 22.07
N LYS A 143 2.01 -13.83 22.11
CA LYS A 143 2.30 -14.57 23.34
C LYS A 143 3.61 -14.15 24.02
N SER A 144 4.43 -13.35 23.34
CA SER A 144 5.73 -12.88 23.82
C SER A 144 5.99 -11.49 23.25
N PRO A 145 6.92 -10.70 23.84
CA PRO A 145 7.29 -9.41 23.31
C PRO A 145 7.75 -9.52 21.86
N VAL A 146 7.17 -8.68 20.99
CA VAL A 146 7.54 -8.60 19.58
C VAL A 146 8.52 -7.46 19.41
N TYR A 147 9.71 -7.79 18.91
CA TYR A 147 10.74 -6.84 18.55
C TYR A 147 10.81 -6.71 17.03
N VAL A 148 10.94 -5.48 16.54
CA VAL A 148 10.92 -5.21 15.11
C VAL A 148 12.09 -4.29 14.74
N THR A 149 12.85 -4.66 13.71
CA THR A 149 13.93 -3.82 13.16
C THR A 149 13.35 -2.57 12.53
N SER A 150 13.95 -1.42 12.78
CA SER A 150 13.66 -0.21 11.99
C SER A 150 14.06 -0.42 10.52
N LYS A 151 13.32 0.21 9.63
CA LYS A 151 13.66 0.34 8.20
C LYS A 151 14.55 1.54 7.92
N ALA A 152 14.59 2.52 8.84
CA ALA A 152 15.32 3.77 8.68
C ALA A 152 16.69 3.82 9.37
N SER A 153 16.94 3.01 10.40
CA SER A 153 18.22 3.01 11.12
C SER A 153 18.57 1.67 11.74
N CYS A 154 19.82 1.23 11.58
CA CYS A 154 20.32 -0.02 12.19
C CYS A 154 20.42 0.06 13.72
N SER A 155 20.57 1.26 14.28
CA SER A 155 20.58 1.46 15.73
C SER A 155 19.19 1.66 16.33
N LYS A 156 18.14 1.71 15.50
CA LYS A 156 16.75 1.85 15.94
C LYS A 156 16.01 0.53 15.81
N TYR A 157 15.13 0.27 16.75
CA TYR A 157 14.22 -0.87 16.72
C TYR A 157 12.91 -0.49 17.40
N TYR A 158 11.95 -1.39 17.39
CA TYR A 158 10.65 -1.19 18.00
C TYR A 158 10.32 -2.36 18.91
N ILE A 159 9.63 -2.06 20.00
CA ILE A 159 8.99 -3.06 20.86
C ILE A 159 7.48 -2.84 20.71
N CYS A 160 6.74 -3.88 20.36
CA CYS A 160 5.29 -3.78 20.25
C CYS A 160 4.67 -3.79 21.66
N MET A 161 4.02 -2.68 22.03
CA MET A 161 3.28 -2.54 23.28
C MET A 161 1.82 -2.26 22.97
N GLN A 162 0.90 -3.09 23.46
CA GLN A 162 -0.52 -3.01 23.11
C GLN A 162 -0.73 -2.90 21.59
N GLY A 163 0.05 -3.68 20.83
CA GLY A 163 0.01 -3.71 19.38
C GLY A 163 0.49 -2.44 18.70
N GLN A 164 1.07 -1.48 19.40
CA GLN A 164 1.66 -0.28 18.81
C GLN A 164 3.19 -0.32 18.91
N PRO A 165 3.92 -0.01 17.84
CA PRO A 165 5.38 -0.04 17.87
C PRO A 165 5.92 1.13 18.70
N GLN A 166 6.67 0.82 19.75
CA GLN A 166 7.37 1.80 20.58
C GLN A 166 8.83 1.88 20.14
N ALA A 167 9.23 3.04 19.61
CA ALA A 167 10.59 3.24 19.11
C ALA A 167 11.62 3.17 20.25
N GLN A 168 12.68 2.42 20.02
CA GLN A 168 13.83 2.26 20.90
C GLN A 168 15.11 2.52 20.11
N ASN A 169 16.15 2.96 20.82
CA ASN A 169 17.49 3.13 20.26
C ASN A 169 18.48 2.27 21.03
N CYS A 170 19.38 1.64 20.28
CA CYS A 170 20.57 1.05 20.83
C CYS A 170 21.53 2.12 21.35
N LEU A 171 22.27 1.79 22.41
CA LEU A 171 23.34 2.64 22.90
C LEU A 171 24.44 2.79 21.83
N SER A 172 25.19 3.89 21.92
CA SER A 172 26.11 4.35 20.88
C SER A 172 26.96 3.23 20.26
N ASN A 173 26.98 3.19 18.93
CA ASN A 173 27.70 2.23 18.07
C ASN A 173 27.17 0.78 18.07
N LEU A 174 26.12 0.48 18.82
CA LEU A 174 25.43 -0.81 18.71
C LEU A 174 24.31 -0.74 17.68
N VAL A 175 24.00 -1.90 17.11
CA VAL A 175 22.91 -2.09 16.16
C VAL A 175 22.00 -3.20 16.66
N PHE A 176 20.71 -3.13 16.30
CA PHE A 176 19.76 -4.13 16.75
C PHE A 176 20.00 -5.45 16.03
N ASN A 177 20.16 -6.53 16.80
CA ASN A 177 20.27 -7.89 16.31
C ASN A 177 18.91 -8.59 16.44
N PRO A 178 18.14 -8.76 15.35
CA PRO A 178 16.81 -9.39 15.41
C PRO A 178 16.84 -10.89 15.71
N VAL A 179 17.98 -11.57 15.54
CA VAL A 179 18.11 -13.00 15.88
C VAL A 179 18.15 -13.19 17.40
N LYS A 180 18.78 -12.24 18.11
CA LYS A 180 18.92 -12.27 19.58
C LYS A 180 17.92 -11.36 20.31
N ASN A 181 17.15 -10.55 19.57
CA ASN A 181 16.28 -9.51 20.10
C ASN A 181 17.00 -8.53 21.06
N GLN A 182 18.24 -8.15 20.75
CA GLN A 182 19.04 -7.23 21.57
C GLN A 182 20.00 -6.40 20.72
N CYS A 183 20.49 -5.29 21.27
CA CYS A 183 21.59 -4.53 20.66
C CYS A 183 22.90 -5.32 20.75
N ASP A 184 23.62 -5.42 19.64
CA ASP A 184 24.91 -6.12 19.55
C ASP A 184 25.88 -5.30 18.67
N LEU A 185 27.12 -5.75 18.59
CA LEU A 185 28.14 -5.13 17.74
C LEU A 185 27.75 -5.22 16.24
N PRO A 186 28.05 -4.20 15.41
CA PRO A 186 27.76 -4.22 13.97
C PRO A 186 28.29 -5.45 13.25
N ALA A 187 29.48 -5.93 13.61
CA ALA A 187 30.08 -7.12 13.00
C ALA A 187 29.27 -8.43 13.21
N LYS A 188 28.29 -8.44 14.12
CA LYS A 188 27.41 -9.58 14.40
C LYS A 188 26.02 -9.44 13.79
N THR A 189 25.80 -8.42 12.97
CA THR A 189 24.53 -8.20 12.25
C THR A 189 24.83 -7.83 10.80
N ASN A 190 23.92 -8.19 9.90
CA ASN A 190 24.03 -7.84 8.48
C ASN A 190 23.12 -6.64 8.14
N CYS A 191 23.00 -5.66 9.05
CA CYS A 191 22.15 -4.52 8.80
C CYS A 191 22.78 -3.58 7.76
N THR A 192 22.20 -3.55 6.56
CA THR A 192 22.68 -2.76 5.42
C THR A 192 21.73 -1.61 5.08
N ILE A 193 21.12 -0.98 6.10
CA ILE A 193 20.31 0.22 5.86
C ILE A 193 21.25 1.32 5.39
N THR A 194 21.26 1.55 4.08
CA THR A 194 21.78 2.80 3.53
C THR A 194 20.73 3.85 3.85
N PRO A 195 21.00 4.84 4.72
CA PRO A 195 20.11 5.98 4.83
C PRO A 195 19.94 6.52 3.41
N PRO A 196 18.73 6.90 2.97
CA PRO A 196 18.61 7.65 1.74
C PRO A 196 19.62 8.77 1.88
N GLY A 197 20.62 8.80 0.99
CA GLY A 197 21.69 9.78 1.07
C GLY A 197 21.06 11.15 1.27
N LYS A 198 21.78 12.12 1.86
CA LYS A 198 21.30 13.52 1.97
C LYS A 198 21.02 14.12 0.57
N ALA A 199 20.02 13.63 -0.14
CA ALA A 199 19.29 14.27 -1.19
C ALA A 199 18.46 15.30 -0.46
N ARG A 200 19.13 16.42 -0.19
CA ARG A 200 18.61 17.64 0.38
C ARG A 200 17.30 17.98 -0.35
N SER A 201 16.17 17.69 0.28
CA SER A 201 14.85 18.29 0.01
C SER A 201 14.37 18.32 -1.45
N LEU A 202 14.11 17.16 -2.06
CA LEU A 202 13.21 17.02 -3.23
C LEU A 202 11.78 16.59 -2.83
N GLN A 203 11.48 16.55 -1.53
CA GLN A 203 10.19 16.19 -0.94
C GLN A 203 9.01 17.05 -1.46
N THR A 204 9.30 18.21 -2.05
CA THR A 204 8.31 19.19 -2.53
C THR A 204 7.41 18.68 -3.65
N ALA A 205 7.88 17.78 -4.53
CA ALA A 205 7.07 17.29 -5.65
C ALA A 205 5.92 16.37 -5.19
N ALA A 206 6.15 15.56 -4.15
CA ALA A 206 5.14 14.66 -3.59
C ALA A 206 4.13 15.37 -2.67
N MET A 207 4.48 16.55 -2.14
CA MET A 207 3.54 17.39 -1.39
C MET A 207 2.49 18.06 -2.28
N ILE A 208 2.62 17.96 -3.61
CA ILE A 208 1.62 18.48 -4.53
C ILE A 208 0.37 17.60 -4.39
N ALA A 209 -0.67 18.17 -3.78
CA ALA A 209 -1.94 17.49 -3.64
C ALA A 209 -2.43 17.00 -5.01
N PRO A 210 -2.91 15.76 -5.10
CA PRO A 210 -3.55 15.26 -6.31
C PRO A 210 -4.60 16.24 -6.81
N ARG A 211 -4.51 16.63 -8.09
CA ARG A 211 -5.44 17.58 -8.69
C ARG A 211 -6.39 16.85 -9.62
N MET A 212 -7.68 17.15 -9.52
CA MET A 212 -8.63 16.74 -10.55
C MET A 212 -8.28 17.49 -11.85
N VAL A 213 -8.37 16.79 -12.96
CA VAL A 213 -8.07 17.32 -14.30
C VAL A 213 -9.19 16.94 -15.25
N ASP A 214 -9.44 17.80 -16.22
CA ASP A 214 -10.39 17.54 -17.29
C ASP A 214 -9.68 16.79 -18.43
N ILE A 215 -9.86 15.48 -18.47
CA ILE A 215 -9.31 14.57 -19.48
C ILE A 215 -10.38 13.55 -19.86
N ASN A 216 -10.28 12.99 -21.07
CA ASN A 216 -11.20 11.96 -21.52
C ASN A 216 -10.95 10.64 -20.77
N CYS A 217 -11.83 10.32 -19.82
CA CYS A 217 -11.77 9.09 -19.04
C CYS A 217 -12.88 8.10 -19.44
N PRO A 218 -12.64 6.78 -19.37
CA PRO A 218 -13.70 5.78 -19.46
C PRO A 218 -14.77 6.01 -18.40
N THR A 219 -16.05 5.89 -18.75
CA THR A 219 -17.18 6.15 -17.84
C THR A 219 -17.31 5.11 -16.73
N VAL A 220 -16.66 3.96 -16.86
CA VAL A 220 -16.69 2.86 -15.89
C VAL A 220 -15.28 2.33 -15.67
N GLY A 221 -14.97 2.03 -14.41
CA GLY A 221 -13.74 1.36 -14.01
C GLY A 221 -12.64 2.34 -13.62
N ILE A 222 -11.44 1.77 -13.43
CA ILE A 222 -10.23 2.49 -13.07
C ILE A 222 -9.23 2.26 -14.21
N LEU A 223 -8.63 3.35 -14.69
CA LEU A 223 -7.58 3.30 -15.71
C LEU A 223 -6.44 4.24 -15.31
N GLU A 224 -5.22 3.75 -15.40
CA GLU A 224 -4.01 4.52 -15.10
C GLU A 224 -3.11 4.52 -16.33
N PHE A 225 -2.52 5.67 -16.65
CA PHE A 225 -1.60 5.78 -17.78
C PHE A 225 -0.56 6.88 -17.58
N ALA A 226 0.58 6.70 -18.24
CA ALA A 226 1.74 7.55 -18.08
C ALA A 226 1.49 8.99 -18.55
N HIS A 227 2.02 9.94 -17.79
CA HIS A 227 2.16 11.34 -18.21
C HIS A 227 3.52 11.51 -18.94
N GLU A 228 3.69 12.60 -19.70
CA GLU A 228 4.97 12.94 -20.35
C GLU A 228 6.12 13.11 -19.36
N ASN A 229 5.80 13.68 -18.19
CA ASN A 229 6.69 13.67 -17.02
C ASN A 229 6.69 12.27 -16.38
N PRO A 230 7.82 11.56 -16.34
CA PRO A 230 7.87 10.15 -15.95
C PRO A 230 7.67 9.92 -14.44
N ASN A 231 7.64 10.97 -13.63
CA ASN A 231 7.26 10.93 -12.21
C ASN A 231 5.74 11.12 -12.01
N GLN A 232 4.96 11.34 -13.08
CA GLN A 232 3.53 11.60 -13.02
C GLN A 232 2.73 10.60 -13.85
N TYR A 233 1.45 10.46 -13.51
CA TYR A 233 0.50 9.64 -14.23
C TYR A 233 -0.91 10.18 -14.07
N TYR A 234 -1.77 9.85 -15.03
CA TYR A 234 -3.19 10.11 -14.93
C TYR A 234 -3.90 8.91 -14.35
N MET A 235 -4.85 9.17 -13.46
CA MET A 235 -5.77 8.17 -12.95
C MET A 235 -7.19 8.59 -13.31
N CYS A 236 -7.88 7.71 -14.02
CA CYS A 236 -9.29 7.83 -14.35
C CYS A 236 -10.10 6.93 -13.44
N VAL A 237 -11.18 7.46 -12.88
CA VAL A 237 -12.18 6.70 -12.12
C VAL A 237 -13.56 7.15 -12.59
N ASN A 238 -14.31 6.24 -13.22
CA ASN A 238 -15.70 6.46 -13.64
C ASN A 238 -15.95 7.81 -14.33
N GLY A 239 -15.14 8.13 -15.35
CA GLY A 239 -15.28 9.32 -16.19
C GLY A 239 -14.60 10.58 -15.66
N LYS A 240 -14.00 10.55 -14.47
CA LYS A 240 -13.26 11.69 -13.89
C LYS A 240 -11.76 11.39 -13.83
N GLY A 241 -10.94 12.38 -14.17
CA GLY A 241 -9.50 12.26 -14.19
C GLY A 241 -8.81 13.00 -13.05
N ALA A 242 -7.68 12.47 -12.61
CA ALA A 242 -6.76 13.14 -11.70
C ALA A 242 -5.32 13.00 -12.19
N LEU A 243 -4.51 14.04 -11.96
CA LEU A 243 -3.07 13.96 -12.13
C LEU A 243 -2.43 13.59 -10.80
N MET A 244 -1.69 12.50 -10.82
CA MET A 244 -0.97 11.94 -9.68
C MET A 244 0.53 12.16 -9.86
N THR A 245 1.23 12.34 -8.73
CA THR A 245 2.69 12.54 -8.71
C THR A 245 3.31 11.51 -7.77
N CYS A 246 4.31 10.77 -8.26
CA CYS A 246 5.06 9.79 -7.50
C CYS A 246 5.97 10.48 -6.46
N ALA A 247 6.28 9.80 -5.35
CA ALA A 247 7.26 10.34 -4.41
C ALA A 247 8.64 10.51 -5.06
N ALA A 248 9.49 11.35 -4.46
CA ALA A 248 10.76 11.76 -5.04
C ALA A 248 11.62 10.55 -5.45
N ASN A 249 12.17 10.60 -6.67
CA ASN A 249 12.98 9.54 -7.30
C ASN A 249 12.24 8.23 -7.62
N LEU A 250 10.90 8.21 -7.57
CA LEU A 250 10.09 7.15 -8.16
C LEU A 250 9.56 7.57 -9.53
N TYR A 251 9.28 6.58 -10.37
CA TYR A 251 8.79 6.75 -11.73
C TYR A 251 7.55 5.90 -11.92
N PHE A 252 6.60 6.37 -12.74
CA PHE A 252 5.41 5.59 -13.03
C PHE A 252 5.74 4.46 -14.00
N ASP A 253 5.55 3.23 -13.54
CA ASP A 253 5.63 2.01 -14.34
C ASP A 253 4.25 1.73 -14.93
N LYS A 254 4.08 2.03 -16.21
CA LYS A 254 2.81 1.84 -16.93
C LYS A 254 2.36 0.38 -17.01
N ASP A 255 3.31 -0.56 -16.97
CA ASP A 255 3.02 -1.98 -17.12
C ASP A 255 2.50 -2.55 -15.79
N MET A 256 2.96 -1.97 -14.68
CA MET A 256 2.51 -2.31 -13.32
C MET A 256 1.38 -1.42 -12.79
N GLY A 257 1.13 -0.25 -13.38
CA GLY A 257 0.17 0.73 -12.84
C GLY A 257 0.61 1.30 -11.49
N ALA A 258 1.90 1.58 -11.31
CA ALA A 258 2.39 2.03 -10.00
C ALA A 258 3.67 2.86 -10.06
N CYS A 259 3.86 3.70 -9.03
CA CYS A 259 5.14 4.38 -8.80
C CYS A 259 6.19 3.39 -8.26
N ARG A 260 7.29 3.20 -8.98
CA ARG A 260 8.36 2.25 -8.67
C ARG A 260 9.73 2.89 -8.78
N ARG A 261 10.75 2.21 -8.24
CA ARG A 261 12.15 2.64 -8.38
C ARG A 261 12.60 2.43 -9.82
N LYS A 262 13.48 3.30 -10.33
CA LYS A 262 13.95 3.24 -11.71
C LYS A 262 14.55 1.87 -12.06
N GLU A 263 15.36 1.34 -11.15
CA GLU A 263 16.01 0.04 -11.26
C GLU A 263 15.05 -1.15 -11.27
N ASP A 264 13.84 -1.01 -10.70
CA ASP A 264 12.85 -2.08 -10.65
C ASP A 264 11.90 -2.08 -11.86
N ILE A 265 11.84 -0.96 -12.59
CA ILE A 265 11.18 -0.84 -13.91
C ILE A 265 12.05 -1.46 -15.00
N LEU A 266 13.36 -1.15 -14.98
CA LEU A 266 14.29 -1.59 -16.03
C LEU A 266 14.57 -3.11 -16.02
N LYS A 267 14.31 -3.82 -14.92
CA LYS A 267 14.49 -5.29 -14.84
C LYS A 267 13.45 -6.08 -15.63
N ASN A 268 12.38 -5.42 -16.10
CA ASN A 268 11.31 -6.04 -16.88
C ASN A 268 11.56 -5.96 -18.40
N TYR A 269 12.74 -5.47 -18.83
CA TYR A 269 13.16 -5.34 -20.24
C TYR A 269 14.50 -6.03 -20.49
#